data_AF-A0A7U9R0S5-F1
#
_entry.id   AF-A0A7U9R0S5-F1
#
_cell.length_a   1.000
_cell.length_b   1.000
_cell.length_c   1.000
_cell.angle_alpha   90.00
_cell.angle_beta   90.00
_cell.angle_gamma   90.00
#
_symmetry.space_group_name_H-M   'P 1'
#
loop_
_entity.id
_entity.type
_entity.pdbx_description
1 polymer ?
#
loop_
_entity_poly.entity_id
_entity_poly.type
_entity_poly.pdbx_seq_one_letter_code
_entity_poly.pdbx_strand_id
1 'polypeptide(L)'
;MRKKNFKGRCEKRKLLKCEDVCRTFDAIQFAYADLLNGSEDIKSFRVNVLLDGMDGGYTSDFVCVKADNDLMVRECVERKHLTKPLTVKLLQASKDFWLRHGVSDWGIVVEKEGAFNG
;
A
#
# COMPACT_ATOMS: atom_id res chain seq x y z
N MET A 1 -4.20 -3.70 4.89
CA MET A 1 -2.98 -3.87 5.72
C MET A 1 -2.72 -5.33 6.04
N ARG A 2 -1.48 -5.77 5.81
CA ARG A 2 -1.05 -7.16 5.93
C ARG A 2 0.05 -7.29 6.96
N LYS A 3 0.22 -8.49 7.52
CA LYS A 3 1.37 -8.81 8.38
C LYS A 3 2.57 -9.18 7.52
N LYS A 4 3.78 -8.89 8.00
CA LYS A 4 5.06 -9.26 7.34
C LYS A 4 5.13 -10.73 6.92
N ASN A 5 4.56 -11.62 7.74
CA ASN A 5 4.57 -13.07 7.52
C ASN A 5 3.24 -13.59 6.94
N PHE A 6 2.52 -12.76 6.19
CA PHE A 6 1.27 -13.17 5.57
C PHE A 6 1.46 -14.41 4.68
N LYS A 7 0.67 -15.44 4.94
CA LYS A 7 0.63 -16.68 4.16
C LYS A 7 -0.59 -16.64 3.25
N GLY A 8 -0.37 -16.42 1.95
CA GLY A 8 -1.43 -16.37 0.95
C GLY A 8 -0.88 -16.33 -0.46
N ARG A 9 -1.78 -16.32 -1.45
CA ARG A 9 -1.40 -16.15 -2.86
C ARG A 9 -0.61 -14.85 -3.02
N CYS A 10 0.53 -14.95 -3.67
CA CYS A 10 1.43 -13.83 -3.90
C CYS A 10 1.86 -13.86 -5.36
N GLU A 11 1.63 -12.75 -6.05
CA GLU A 11 2.15 -12.53 -7.40
C GLU A 11 3.44 -11.74 -7.30
N LYS A 12 4.46 -12.18 -8.04
CA LYS A 12 5.81 -11.61 -8.03
C LYS A 12 6.16 -11.14 -9.42
N ARG A 13 6.51 -9.86 -9.57
CA ARG A 13 6.96 -9.32 -10.85
C ARG A 13 8.04 -8.27 -10.69
N LYS A 14 8.82 -8.06 -11.76
CA LYS A 14 9.75 -6.93 -11.87
C LYS A 14 9.02 -5.76 -12.50
N LEU A 15 9.07 -4.62 -11.83
CA LEU A 15 8.56 -3.34 -12.32
C LEU A 15 9.72 -2.34 -12.30
N LEU A 16 9.79 -1.47 -13.30
CA LEU A 16 10.92 -0.55 -13.49
C LEU A 16 11.13 0.38 -12.30
N LYS A 17 10.04 0.87 -11.70
CA LYS A 17 10.07 1.82 -10.58
C LYS A 17 9.98 1.14 -9.21
N CYS A 18 9.81 -0.19 -9.15
CA CYS A 18 9.82 -0.91 -7.88
C CYS A 18 11.25 -1.24 -7.48
N GLU A 19 11.68 -0.82 -6.29
CA GLU A 19 13.09 -0.93 -5.86
C GLU A 19 13.55 -2.39 -5.65
N ASP A 20 12.61 -3.32 -5.47
CA ASP A 20 12.83 -4.77 -5.37
C ASP A 20 11.72 -5.51 -6.14
N VAL A 21 11.68 -6.83 -6.08
CA VAL A 21 10.59 -7.66 -6.61
C VAL A 21 9.26 -7.20 -6.02
N CYS A 22 8.39 -6.71 -6.89
CA CYS A 22 7.05 -6.28 -6.54
C CYS A 22 6.21 -7.52 -6.18
N ARG A 23 5.81 -7.60 -4.91
CA ARG A 23 4.97 -8.66 -4.33
C ARG A 23 3.58 -8.11 -4.04
N THR A 24 2.57 -8.57 -4.77
CA THR A 24 1.17 -8.17 -4.58
C THR A 24 0.32 -9.38 -4.17
N PHE A 25 -0.70 -9.14 -3.36
CA PHE A 25 -1.52 -10.18 -2.73
C PHE A 25 -3.02 -10.05 -3.07
N ASP A 26 -3.43 -8.96 -3.71
CA ASP A 26 -4.79 -8.77 -4.24
C ASP A 26 -4.76 -7.98 -5.56
N ALA A 27 -5.93 -7.88 -6.20
CA ALA A 27 -6.11 -7.19 -7.47
C ALA A 27 -5.94 -5.66 -7.36
N ILE A 28 -6.22 -5.06 -6.19
CA ILE A 28 -6.07 -3.62 -5.97
C ILE A 28 -4.59 -3.26 -5.96
N GLN A 29 -3.78 -4.00 -5.18
CA GLN A 29 -2.32 -3.85 -5.17
C GLN A 29 -1.74 -4.10 -6.55
N PHE A 30 -2.22 -5.14 -7.25
CA PHE A 30 -1.77 -5.43 -8.61
C PHE A 30 -2.00 -4.21 -9.51
N ALA A 31 -3.23 -3.71 -9.61
CA ALA A 31 -3.56 -2.59 -10.49
C ALA A 31 -2.84 -1.30 -10.08
N TYR A 32 -2.74 -1.04 -8.77
CA TYR A 32 -2.10 0.17 -8.27
C TYR A 32 -0.59 0.18 -8.53
N ALA A 33 0.08 -0.98 -8.42
CA ALA A 33 1.51 -1.08 -8.77
C ALA A 33 1.78 -0.73 -10.25
N ASP A 34 0.88 -1.09 -11.16
CA ASP A 34 1.02 -0.75 -12.59
C ASP A 34 0.80 0.75 -12.82
N LEU A 35 -0.18 1.35 -12.13
CA LEU A 35 -0.41 2.80 -12.14
C LEU A 35 0.82 3.57 -11.65
N LEU A 36 1.40 3.17 -10.51
CA LEU A 36 2.62 3.79 -9.97
C LEU A 36 3.81 3.64 -10.93
N ASN A 37 3.95 2.47 -11.55
CA ASN A 37 5.04 2.21 -12.47
C ASN A 37 4.96 3.06 -13.76
N GLY A 38 3.75 3.39 -14.20
CA GLY A 38 3.50 4.27 -15.37
C GLY A 38 3.47 5.77 -15.06
N SER A 39 3.30 6.17 -13.80
CA SER A 39 3.11 7.58 -13.40
C SER A 39 4.41 8.38 -13.45
N GLU A 40 4.45 9.51 -14.16
CA GLU A 40 5.62 10.41 -14.20
C GLU A 40 5.90 11.07 -12.84
N ASP A 41 4.86 11.31 -12.04
CA ASP A 41 4.97 11.87 -10.69
C ASP A 41 5.66 10.94 -9.68
N ILE A 42 5.89 9.68 -10.04
CA ILE A 42 6.53 8.67 -9.19
C ILE A 42 7.93 8.37 -9.72
N LYS A 43 8.92 8.52 -8.84
CA LYS A 43 10.32 8.20 -9.09
C LYS A 43 10.60 6.73 -8.82
N SER A 44 10.24 6.25 -7.63
CA SER A 44 10.36 4.85 -7.21
C SER A 44 9.30 4.50 -6.18
N PHE A 45 9.10 3.20 -5.94
CA PHE A 45 8.27 2.73 -4.86
C PHE A 45 8.77 1.41 -4.27
N ARG A 46 8.39 1.18 -3.01
CA ARG A 46 8.55 -0.08 -2.28
C ARG A 46 7.19 -0.62 -1.92
N VAL A 47 7.09 -1.94 -1.82
CA VAL A 47 5.87 -2.65 -1.42
C VAL A 47 6.07 -3.42 -0.13
N ASN A 48 5.00 -3.56 0.65
CA ASN A 48 4.98 -4.33 1.91
C ASN A 48 6.04 -3.85 2.91
N VAL A 49 6.15 -2.53 3.08
CA VAL A 49 7.13 -1.89 3.97
C VAL A 49 6.71 -2.09 5.42
N LEU A 50 7.58 -2.69 6.23
CA LEU A 50 7.33 -2.96 7.64
C LEU A 50 7.14 -1.66 8.42
N LEU A 51 6.05 -1.59 9.20
CA LEU A 51 5.81 -0.53 10.18
C LEU A 51 6.47 -0.95 11.49
N ASP A 52 7.76 -0.70 11.58
CA ASP A 52 8.55 -1.13 12.73
C ASP A 52 8.07 -0.44 14.02
N GLY A 53 7.99 -1.21 15.10
CA GLY A 53 7.37 -0.74 16.35
C GLY A 53 5.83 -0.68 16.36
N MET A 54 5.13 -1.11 15.30
CA MET A 54 3.69 -1.38 15.37
C MET A 54 3.43 -2.82 15.82
N ASP A 55 2.61 -2.98 16.86
CA ASP A 55 2.19 -4.29 17.36
C ASP A 55 1.57 -5.17 16.27
N GLY A 56 2.05 -6.41 16.18
CA GLY A 56 1.54 -7.41 15.23
C GLY A 56 2.28 -7.47 13.89
N GLY A 57 3.30 -6.63 13.67
CA GLY A 57 4.21 -6.72 12.53
C GLY A 57 3.52 -6.45 11.20
N TYR A 58 2.77 -5.35 11.14
CA TYR A 58 2.04 -4.93 9.93
C TYR A 58 2.93 -4.18 8.95
N THR A 59 2.53 -4.20 7.68
CA THR A 59 3.21 -3.52 6.59
C THR A 59 2.26 -2.54 5.91
N SER A 60 2.81 -1.41 5.45
CA SER A 60 2.13 -0.57 4.46
C SER A 60 2.23 -1.17 3.07
N ASP A 61 1.14 -1.06 2.30
CA ASP A 61 1.07 -1.68 0.98
C ASP A 61 2.04 -1.00 -0.01
N PHE A 62 2.09 0.34 -0.07
CA PHE A 62 3.00 1.12 -0.91
C PHE A 62 3.64 2.30 -0.18
N VAL A 63 4.95 2.47 -0.36
CA VAL A 63 5.71 3.68 0.02
C VAL A 63 6.43 4.17 -1.22
N CYS A 64 6.08 5.36 -1.68
CA CYS A 64 6.54 5.89 -2.96
C CYS A 64 7.38 7.15 -2.73
N VAL A 65 8.43 7.30 -3.54
CA VAL A 65 9.18 8.54 -3.69
C VAL A 65 8.61 9.26 -4.92
N LYS A 66 8.06 10.45 -4.71
CA LYS A 66 7.55 11.31 -5.79
C LYS A 66 8.69 11.96 -6.57
N ALA A 67 8.39 12.56 -7.71
CA ALA A 67 9.36 13.25 -8.56
C ALA A 67 10.07 14.42 -7.84
N ASP A 68 9.38 15.07 -6.91
CA ASP A 68 9.92 16.12 -6.03
C ASP A 68 10.74 15.58 -4.83
N ASN A 69 10.89 14.26 -4.75
CA ASN A 69 11.51 13.50 -3.65
C ASN A 69 10.72 13.50 -2.32
N ASP A 70 9.50 14.00 -2.29
CA ASP A 70 8.60 13.81 -1.15
C ASP A 70 8.03 12.38 -1.13
N LEU A 71 7.61 11.90 0.04
CA LEU A 71 7.08 10.56 0.23
C LEU A 71 5.55 10.57 0.17
N MET A 72 4.98 9.55 -0.48
CA MET A 72 3.56 9.23 -0.32
C MET A 72 3.36 7.77 0.10
N VAL A 73 2.34 7.53 0.91
CA VAL A 73 1.97 6.19 1.38
C VAL A 73 0.54 5.88 0.95
N ARG A 74 0.32 4.65 0.48
CA ARG A 74 -1.00 4.19 0.04
C ARG A 74 -1.30 2.81 0.60
N GLU A 75 -2.45 2.69 1.27
CA GLU A 75 -2.98 1.43 1.80
C GLU A 75 -4.09 0.90 0.90
N CYS A 76 -3.98 -0.33 0.41
CA CYS A 76 -4.98 -0.97 -0.43
C CYS A 76 -6.00 -1.69 0.43
N VAL A 77 -7.28 -1.34 0.25
CA VAL A 77 -8.39 -1.91 1.02
C VAL A 77 -9.59 -2.13 0.11
N GLU A 78 -10.17 -3.33 0.16
CA GLU A 78 -11.46 -3.56 -0.49
C GLU A 78 -12.54 -2.66 0.13
N ARG A 79 -13.36 -2.00 -0.68
CA ARG A 79 -14.39 -1.05 -0.23
C ARG A 79 -15.29 -1.62 0.85
N LYS A 80 -15.71 -2.88 0.70
CA LYS A 80 -16.54 -3.62 1.68
C LYS A 80 -15.88 -3.78 3.05
N HIS A 81 -14.57 -3.56 3.16
CA HIS A 81 -13.79 -3.69 4.39
C HIS A 81 -13.48 -2.35 5.06
N LEU A 82 -13.73 -1.21 4.41
CA LEU A 82 -13.37 0.12 4.93
C LEU A 82 -14.00 0.43 6.28
N THR A 83 -15.24 -0.01 6.51
CA THR A 83 -15.99 0.27 7.74
C THR A 83 -15.81 -0.79 8.81
N LYS A 84 -15.08 -1.88 8.55
CA LYS A 84 -14.82 -2.91 9.56
C LYS A 84 -13.95 -2.32 10.68
N PRO A 85 -14.31 -2.47 11.98
CA PRO A 85 -13.60 -1.83 13.08
C PRO A 85 -12.09 -2.10 13.11
N LEU A 86 -11.67 -3.34 12.80
CA LEU A 86 -10.25 -3.69 12.74
C LEU A 86 -9.53 -2.96 11.59
N THR A 87 -10.16 -2.85 10.42
CA THR A 87 -9.60 -2.13 9.28
C THR A 87 -9.39 -0.66 9.64
N VAL A 88 -10.42 -0.02 10.20
CA VAL A 88 -10.32 1.40 10.64
C VAL A 88 -9.19 1.59 11.63
N LYS A 89 -9.10 0.72 12.65
CA LYS A 89 -8.03 0.77 13.66
C LYS A 89 -6.64 0.68 13.04
N LEU A 90 -6.44 -0.27 12.11
CA LEU A 90 -5.15 -0.48 11.47
C LEU A 90 -4.78 0.69 10.54
N LEU A 91 -5.74 1.19 9.77
CA LEU A 91 -5.53 2.35 8.89
C LEU A 91 -5.16 3.60 9.68
N GLN A 92 -5.84 3.86 10.80
CA GLN A 92 -5.48 4.96 11.69
C GLN A 92 -4.06 4.79 12.24
N ALA A 93 -3.71 3.59 12.69
CA ALA A 93 -2.36 3.30 13.19
C ALA A 93 -1.28 3.49 12.10
N SER A 94 -1.55 3.11 10.85
CA SER A 94 -0.64 3.37 9.72
C SER A 94 -0.47 4.86 9.46
N LYS A 95 -1.58 5.60 9.38
CA LYS A 95 -1.56 7.06 9.20
C LYS A 95 -0.73 7.74 10.29
N ASP A 96 -0.97 7.40 11.55
CA ASP A 96 -0.26 8.00 12.68
C ASP A 96 1.23 7.62 12.69
N PHE A 97 1.56 6.39 12.28
CA PHE A 97 2.94 5.95 12.12
C PHE A 97 3.67 6.84 11.10
N TRP A 98 3.13 7.00 9.90
CA TRP A 98 3.77 7.77 8.83
C TRP A 98 3.83 9.26 9.13
N LEU A 99 2.79 9.79 9.78
CA LEU A 99 2.78 11.18 10.23
C LEU A 99 3.93 11.47 11.22
N ARG A 100 4.18 10.56 12.18
CA ARG A 100 5.34 10.68 13.10
C ARG A 100 6.69 10.59 12.39
N HIS A 101 6.75 10.00 11.20
CA HIS A 101 7.95 9.92 10.36
C HIS A 101 8.03 11.05 9.32
N GLY A 102 7.19 12.08 9.45
CA GLY A 102 7.20 13.25 8.58
C GLY A 102 6.47 13.07 7.25
N VAL A 103 5.75 11.96 7.05
CA VAL A 103 5.00 11.68 5.82
C VAL A 103 3.52 12.03 6.04
N SER A 104 3.09 13.15 5.46
CA SER A 104 1.70 13.63 5.56
C SER A 104 0.81 13.20 4.39
N ASP A 105 1.41 12.92 3.22
CA ASP A 105 0.72 12.40 2.04
C ASP A 105 0.44 10.90 2.20
N TRP A 106 -0.60 10.60 2.98
CA TRP A 106 -1.07 9.25 3.26
C TRP A 106 -2.51 9.09 2.75
N GLY A 107 -2.81 7.96 2.11
CA GLY A 107 -4.13 7.73 1.52
C GLY A 107 -4.53 6.26 1.43
N ILE A 108 -5.81 6.04 1.16
CA ILE A 108 -6.40 4.72 0.97
C ILE A 108 -6.73 4.53 -0.51
N VAL A 109 -6.37 3.39 -1.06
CA VAL A 109 -6.71 2.97 -2.42
C VAL A 109 -7.76 1.88 -2.35
N VAL A 110 -8.88 2.11 -3.01
CA VAL A 110 -10.01 1.19 -3.10
C VAL A 110 -10.40 0.97 -4.55
N GLU A 111 -11.09 -0.12 -4.81
CA GLU A 111 -11.70 -0.36 -6.11
C GLU A 111 -12.73 0.72 -6.48
N LYS A 112 -12.84 0.97 -7.79
CA LYS A 112 -13.88 1.84 -8.34
C LYS A 112 -15.26 1.24 -8.04
N GLU A 113 -16.21 2.11 -7.74
CA GLU A 113 -17.60 1.71 -7.54
C GLU A 113 -18.16 1.03 -8.81
N GLY A 114 -18.80 -0.14 -8.63
CA GLY A 114 -19.32 -0.96 -9.73
C GLY A 114 -18.35 -2.01 -10.31
N ALA A 115 -17.15 -2.19 -9.75
CA ALA A 115 -16.18 -3.21 -10.20
C ALA A 115 -16.49 -4.65 -9.73
N PHE A 116 -17.61 -4.89 -9.03
CA PHE A 116 -18.09 -6.24 -8.76
C PHE A 116 -18.74 -6.82 -10.03
N ASN A 117 -17.96 -7.57 -10.79
CA ASN A 117 -18.49 -8.50 -11.79
C ASN A 117 -17.87 -9.88 -11.54
N GLY A 118 -18.67 -10.81 -11.01
CA GLY A 118 -18.40 -12.26 -10.99
C GLY A 118 -17.75 -12.78 -9.72
#